data_AF-V4K173-F1
#
_entry.id   AF-V4K173-F1
#
_cell.length_a   1.000
_cell.length_b   1.000
_cell.length_c   1.000
_cell.angle_alpha   90.00
_cell.angle_beta   90.00
_cell.angle_gamma   90.00
#
_symmetry.space_group_name_H-M   'P 1'
#
loop_
_entity.id
_entity.type
_entity.pdbx_description
1 polymer ?
#
loop_
_entity_poly.entity_id
_entity_poly.type
_entity_poly.pdbx_seq_one_letter_code
_entity_poly.pdbx_strand_id
1 'polypeptide(L)'
;MDETPDLREFIAKYGERGYYMIKAVLDASLAGGKAKLGDFDIKGVKERLKSMGLDYNPVPLLYALERTYGVIRTTYRSTTQHWWEISDRRKLQEILSEFEGSPETEDYELRLLRLQFYSLDPDRVLAQLRSSRRPRQLVARMAFTTLPLIVEFLKKAKELYPEELAKEIDLAEQILELAERALARGAPNSKAYLIREAEVQDDAFAGGDGEPL
;
A
#
# COMPACT_ATOMS: atom_id res chain seq x y z
N MET A 1 0.36 -40.50 13.18
CA MET A 1 0.44 -39.17 12.56
C MET A 1 -0.78 -38.43 13.07
N ASP A 2 -0.61 -37.48 13.98
CA ASP A 2 -1.73 -36.65 14.42
C ASP A 2 -2.11 -35.75 13.24
N GLU A 3 -3.28 -35.98 12.69
CA GLU A 3 -3.84 -35.20 11.60
C GLU A 3 -4.26 -33.86 12.20
N THR A 4 -3.41 -32.83 12.09
CA THR A 4 -3.79 -31.49 12.55
C THR A 4 -5.02 -31.04 11.75
N PRO A 5 -6.13 -30.66 12.42
CA PRO A 5 -7.35 -30.18 11.79
C PRO A 5 -7.09 -29.12 10.72
N ASP A 6 -7.95 -29.10 9.70
CA ASP A 6 -7.89 -28.11 8.63
C ASP A 6 -8.18 -26.71 9.19
N LEU A 7 -7.36 -25.72 8.84
CA LEU A 7 -7.54 -24.34 9.27
C LEU A 7 -8.82 -23.72 8.66
N ARG A 8 -9.39 -24.31 7.61
CA ARG A 8 -10.75 -23.99 7.13
C ARG A 8 -11.81 -24.16 8.22
N GLU A 9 -11.67 -25.17 9.07
CA GLU A 9 -12.60 -25.39 10.19
C GLU A 9 -12.49 -24.28 11.24
N PHE A 10 -11.31 -23.69 11.43
CA PHE A 10 -11.13 -22.54 12.31
C PHE A 10 -11.98 -21.36 11.82
N ILE A 11 -11.89 -21.04 10.53
CA ILE A 11 -12.66 -19.95 9.95
C ILE A 11 -14.16 -20.26 9.97
N ALA A 12 -14.57 -21.47 9.59
CA ALA A 12 -15.99 -21.87 9.64
C ALA A 12 -16.57 -21.77 11.07
N LYS A 13 -15.77 -22.10 12.09
CA LYS A 13 -16.19 -22.07 13.50
C LYS A 13 -16.23 -20.66 14.10
N TYR A 14 -15.25 -19.81 13.78
CA TYR A 14 -15.09 -18.49 14.40
C TYR A 14 -15.53 -17.33 13.50
N GLY A 15 -15.91 -17.60 12.25
CA GLY A 15 -16.38 -16.63 11.27
C GLY A 15 -15.36 -15.51 11.03
N GLU A 16 -15.88 -14.28 10.87
CA GLU A 16 -15.06 -13.06 10.70
C GLU A 16 -14.02 -12.88 11.80
N ARG A 17 -14.34 -13.25 13.06
CA ARG A 17 -13.39 -13.15 14.16
C ARG A 17 -12.18 -14.07 13.95
N GLY A 18 -12.41 -15.27 13.40
CA GLY A 18 -11.32 -16.17 13.01
C GLY A 18 -10.44 -15.55 11.93
N TYR A 19 -11.07 -15.04 10.88
CA TYR A 19 -10.37 -14.37 9.77
C TYR A 19 -9.48 -13.21 10.25
N TYR A 20 -10.06 -12.26 10.97
CA TYR A 20 -9.31 -11.09 11.47
C TYR A 20 -8.26 -11.46 12.51
N MET A 21 -8.43 -12.57 13.23
CA MET A 21 -7.39 -13.07 14.12
C MET A 21 -6.13 -13.47 13.35
N ILE A 22 -6.29 -14.27 12.30
CA ILE A 22 -5.15 -14.73 11.49
C ILE A 22 -4.45 -13.55 10.84
N LYS A 23 -5.23 -12.59 10.30
CA LYS A 23 -4.72 -11.33 9.76
C LYS A 23 -3.92 -10.54 10.80
N ALA A 24 -4.47 -10.35 11.99
CA ALA A 24 -3.80 -9.64 13.08
C ALA A 24 -2.50 -10.33 13.55
N VAL A 25 -2.47 -11.67 13.58
CA VAL A 25 -1.26 -12.45 13.89
C VAL A 25 -0.16 -12.21 12.86
N LEU A 26 -0.49 -12.28 11.56
CA LEU A 26 0.47 -12.02 10.49
C LEU A 26 0.96 -10.57 10.51
N ASP A 27 0.07 -9.59 10.67
CA ASP A 27 0.43 -8.17 10.72
C ASP A 27 1.28 -7.81 11.95
N ALA A 28 1.00 -8.45 13.09
CA ALA A 28 1.79 -8.29 14.31
C ALA A 28 3.19 -8.89 14.14
N SER A 29 3.32 -10.00 13.41
CA SER A 29 4.63 -10.62 13.14
C SER A 29 5.58 -9.72 12.32
N LEU A 30 5.01 -8.89 11.45
CA LEU A 30 5.76 -7.97 10.58
C LEU A 30 6.29 -6.73 11.30
N ALA A 31 5.74 -6.38 12.47
CA ALA A 31 6.23 -5.23 13.23
C ALA A 31 7.64 -5.53 13.80
N GLY A 32 8.67 -4.82 13.30
CA GLY A 32 10.08 -5.03 13.68
C GLY A 32 10.48 -4.37 15.00
N GLY A 33 11.46 -4.95 15.72
CA GLY A 33 12.03 -4.43 16.98
C GLY A 33 13.24 -5.23 17.49
N LYS A 34 14.12 -4.60 18.30
CA LYS A 34 15.47 -5.10 18.67
C LYS A 34 15.53 -6.24 19.71
N ALA A 35 14.40 -6.63 20.31
CA ALA A 35 14.34 -7.75 21.24
C ALA A 35 13.00 -8.48 21.08
N LYS A 36 12.98 -9.53 20.25
CA LYS A 36 11.81 -10.37 20.02
C LYS A 36 12.01 -11.72 20.70
N LEU A 37 11.05 -12.14 21.54
CA LEU A 37 11.01 -13.48 22.14
C LEU A 37 10.14 -14.46 21.33
N GLY A 38 9.65 -14.00 20.18
CA GLY A 38 8.81 -14.71 19.22
C GLY A 38 8.47 -13.79 18.05
N ASP A 39 7.67 -14.27 17.11
CA ASP A 39 7.21 -13.47 15.97
C ASP A 39 6.30 -12.32 16.40
N PHE A 40 5.37 -12.60 17.32
CA PHE A 40 4.38 -11.64 17.80
C PHE A 40 4.04 -11.85 19.29
N ASP A 41 3.49 -10.81 19.92
CA ASP A 41 2.99 -10.85 21.30
C ASP A 41 1.50 -10.48 21.36
N ILE A 42 0.89 -10.72 22.52
CA ILE A 42 -0.55 -10.46 22.70
C ILE A 42 -0.89 -8.96 22.56
N LYS A 43 0.05 -8.07 22.91
CA LYS A 43 -0.15 -6.62 22.81
C LYS A 43 -0.21 -6.20 21.34
N GLY A 44 0.72 -6.67 20.51
CA GLY A 44 0.74 -6.42 19.07
C GLY A 44 -0.52 -6.94 18.39
N VAL A 45 -0.98 -8.15 18.72
CA VAL A 45 -2.24 -8.68 18.16
C VAL A 45 -3.44 -7.79 18.52
N LYS A 46 -3.54 -7.36 19.80
CA LYS A 46 -4.61 -6.44 20.24
C LYS A 46 -4.55 -5.10 19.52
N GLU A 47 -3.36 -4.55 19.31
CA GLU A 47 -3.17 -3.29 18.58
C GLU A 47 -3.63 -3.42 17.12
N ARG A 48 -3.32 -4.54 16.46
CA ARG A 48 -3.79 -4.83 15.11
C ARG A 48 -5.30 -4.98 15.04
N LEU A 49 -5.91 -5.77 15.92
CA LEU A 49 -7.37 -5.91 15.97
C LEU A 49 -8.06 -4.55 16.18
N LYS A 50 -7.56 -3.74 17.11
CA LYS A 50 -8.09 -2.40 17.36
C LYS A 50 -7.97 -1.49 16.14
N SER A 51 -6.86 -1.56 15.39
CA SER A 51 -6.68 -0.80 14.15
C SER A 51 -7.67 -1.18 13.05
N MET A 52 -8.23 -2.40 13.10
CA MET A 52 -9.29 -2.89 12.21
C MET A 52 -10.71 -2.64 12.77
N GLY A 53 -10.84 -1.92 13.88
CA GLY A 53 -12.14 -1.63 14.50
C GLY A 53 -12.72 -2.76 15.36
N LEU A 54 -11.90 -3.74 15.77
CA LEU A 54 -12.32 -4.93 16.51
C LEU A 54 -11.85 -4.89 17.97
N ASP A 55 -12.71 -5.24 18.92
CA ASP A 55 -12.42 -5.18 20.36
C ASP A 55 -12.76 -6.48 21.12
N TYR A 56 -12.70 -7.63 20.44
CA TYR A 56 -12.91 -8.92 21.10
C TYR A 56 -11.63 -9.46 21.75
N ASN A 57 -11.78 -10.28 22.79
CA ASN A 57 -10.64 -10.93 23.46
C ASN A 57 -9.95 -11.95 22.52
N PRO A 58 -8.65 -11.77 22.19
CA PRO A 58 -7.95 -12.66 21.27
C PRO A 58 -7.52 -14.00 21.88
N VAL A 59 -7.46 -14.11 23.22
CA VAL A 59 -6.88 -15.27 23.91
C VAL A 59 -7.52 -16.62 23.52
N PRO A 60 -8.86 -16.76 23.43
CA PRO A 60 -9.46 -18.04 23.07
C PRO A 60 -9.11 -18.50 21.64
N LEU A 61 -8.98 -17.55 20.70
CA LEU A 61 -8.66 -17.87 19.32
C LEU A 61 -7.17 -18.18 19.14
N LEU A 62 -6.28 -17.46 19.85
CA LEU A 62 -4.85 -17.81 19.92
C LEU A 62 -4.65 -19.21 20.53
N TYR A 63 -5.38 -19.54 21.60
CA TYR A 63 -5.34 -20.88 22.18
C TYR A 63 -5.78 -21.95 21.18
N ALA A 64 -6.84 -21.72 20.41
CA ALA A 64 -7.27 -22.63 19.36
C ALA A 64 -6.22 -22.79 18.25
N LEU A 65 -5.67 -21.68 17.74
CA LEU A 65 -4.60 -21.71 16.72
C LEU A 65 -3.37 -22.50 17.18
N GLU A 66 -3.02 -22.41 18.46
CA GLU A 66 -1.91 -23.14 19.06
C GLU A 66 -2.23 -24.63 19.31
N ARG A 67 -3.32 -24.91 20.05
CA ARG A 67 -3.60 -26.25 20.59
C ARG A 67 -4.38 -27.16 19.65
N THR A 68 -5.25 -26.57 18.83
CA THR A 68 -6.09 -27.33 17.91
C THR A 68 -5.46 -27.37 16.53
N TYR A 69 -5.03 -26.23 15.98
CA TYR A 69 -4.56 -26.14 14.60
C TYR A 69 -3.03 -26.23 14.44
N GLY A 70 -2.27 -26.04 15.52
CA GLY A 70 -0.80 -26.20 15.54
C GLY A 70 -0.03 -25.19 14.69
N VAL A 71 -0.66 -24.10 14.25
CA VAL A 71 -0.07 -23.12 13.30
C VAL A 71 0.76 -22.04 13.98
N ILE A 72 0.66 -21.94 15.31
CA ILE A 72 1.50 -21.10 16.16
C ILE A 72 1.96 -21.90 17.37
N ARG A 73 3.04 -21.45 18.03
CA ARG A 73 3.53 -22.03 19.29
C ARG A 73 3.98 -20.95 20.25
N THR A 74 3.67 -21.12 21.53
CA THR A 74 4.21 -20.26 22.58
C THR A 74 5.73 -20.42 22.66
N THR A 75 6.46 -19.33 22.53
CA THR A 75 7.92 -19.30 22.67
C THR A 75 8.37 -18.73 24.01
N TYR A 76 7.57 -17.82 24.58
CA TYR A 76 7.85 -17.24 25.89
C TYR A 76 6.56 -16.87 26.61
N ARG A 77 6.51 -17.17 27.91
CA ARG A 77 5.40 -16.80 28.77
C ARG A 77 5.92 -16.35 30.14
N SER A 78 5.45 -15.20 30.57
CA SER A 78 5.63 -14.63 31.91
C SER A 78 4.30 -14.09 32.41
N THR A 79 4.28 -13.52 33.62
CA THR A 79 3.11 -12.84 34.20
C THR A 79 2.64 -11.64 33.37
N THR A 80 3.54 -10.98 32.64
CA THR A 80 3.24 -9.72 31.93
C THR A 80 3.37 -9.82 30.41
N GLN A 81 3.96 -10.89 29.90
CA GLN A 81 4.22 -11.07 28.47
C GLN A 81 3.93 -12.50 28.03
N HIS A 82 3.33 -12.63 26.86
CA HIS A 82 3.13 -13.91 26.19
C HIS A 82 3.46 -13.69 24.71
N TRP A 83 4.42 -14.46 24.22
CA TRP A 83 4.94 -14.42 22.86
C TRP A 83 4.73 -15.76 22.16
N TRP A 84 4.50 -15.69 20.86
CA TRP A 84 4.35 -16.83 19.98
C TRP A 84 5.24 -16.70 18.76
N GLU A 85 5.60 -17.84 18.20
CA GLU A 85 6.17 -17.99 16.86
C GLU A 85 5.15 -18.68 15.96
N ILE A 86 5.17 -18.33 14.69
CA ILE A 86 4.31 -18.92 13.67
C ILE A 86 4.98 -20.19 13.16
N SER A 87 4.43 -21.34 13.53
CA SER A 87 4.95 -22.65 13.12
C SER A 87 4.73 -22.92 11.62
N ASP A 88 3.60 -22.46 11.07
CA ASP A 88 3.26 -22.64 9.66
C ASP A 88 2.67 -21.36 9.08
N ARG A 89 3.56 -20.47 8.65
CA ARG A 89 3.18 -19.18 8.09
C ARG A 89 2.44 -19.33 6.77
N ARG A 90 2.83 -20.32 5.96
CA ARG A 90 2.24 -20.58 4.66
C ARG A 90 0.77 -20.96 4.80
N LYS A 91 0.44 -21.87 5.72
CA LYS A 91 -0.94 -22.28 6.01
C LYS A 91 -1.82 -21.12 6.49
N LEU A 92 -1.28 -20.22 7.32
CA LEU A 92 -1.98 -18.99 7.74
C LEU A 92 -2.23 -18.03 6.56
N GLN A 93 -1.29 -17.91 5.63
CA GLN A 93 -1.44 -17.06 4.45
C GLN A 93 -2.43 -17.66 3.44
N GLU A 94 -2.33 -18.96 3.16
CA GLU A 94 -3.22 -19.68 2.25
C GLU A 94 -4.68 -19.57 2.69
N ILE A 95 -4.99 -19.76 3.98
CA ILE A 95 -6.39 -19.65 4.44
C ILE A 95 -6.95 -18.23 4.34
N LEU A 96 -6.13 -17.19 4.56
CA LEU A 96 -6.56 -15.82 4.37
C LEU A 96 -6.85 -15.57 2.89
N SER A 97 -5.96 -16.01 2.01
CA SER A 97 -6.14 -15.91 0.56
C SER A 97 -7.36 -16.67 0.05
N GLU A 98 -7.71 -17.80 0.66
CA GLU A 98 -8.95 -18.52 0.33
C GLU A 98 -10.21 -17.74 0.77
N PHE A 99 -10.15 -17.08 1.94
CA PHE A 99 -11.31 -16.43 2.56
C PHE A 99 -11.51 -14.96 2.14
N GLU A 100 -10.44 -14.27 1.73
CA GLU A 100 -10.50 -12.97 1.05
C GLU A 100 -11.11 -13.10 -0.37
N GLY A 101 -11.45 -14.33 -0.79
CA GLY A 101 -11.58 -14.69 -2.19
C GLY A 101 -10.18 -14.73 -2.80
N SER A 102 -9.86 -15.78 -3.56
CA SER A 102 -8.57 -15.97 -4.22
C SER A 102 -7.85 -14.65 -4.59
N PRO A 103 -6.53 -14.51 -4.38
CA PRO A 103 -5.73 -13.46 -5.02
C PRO A 103 -5.63 -13.66 -6.56
N GLU A 104 -6.55 -14.42 -7.17
CA GLU A 104 -6.96 -14.24 -8.56
C GLU A 104 -7.88 -13.02 -8.77
N THR A 105 -8.35 -12.36 -7.71
CA THR A 105 -9.20 -11.15 -7.79
C THR A 105 -8.53 -9.86 -7.32
N GLU A 106 -7.27 -9.90 -6.88
CA GLU A 106 -6.46 -8.67 -6.98
C GLU A 106 -6.03 -8.62 -8.43
N ASP A 107 -6.65 -7.74 -9.22
CA ASP A 107 -6.31 -7.57 -10.62
C ASP A 107 -4.77 -7.52 -10.74
N TYR A 108 -4.21 -8.43 -11.54
CA TYR A 108 -2.75 -8.50 -11.72
C TYR A 108 -2.18 -7.14 -12.14
N GLU A 109 -2.99 -6.32 -12.81
CA GLU A 109 -2.67 -4.94 -13.13
C GLU A 109 -2.65 -4.03 -11.90
N LEU A 110 -3.63 -4.09 -11.00
CA LEU A 110 -3.61 -3.38 -9.71
C LEU A 110 -2.34 -3.73 -8.91
N ARG A 111 -2.02 -5.02 -8.83
CA ARG A 111 -0.83 -5.49 -8.10
C ARG A 111 0.47 -5.04 -8.78
N LEU A 112 0.53 -5.10 -10.11
CA LEU A 112 1.66 -4.59 -10.89
C LEU A 112 1.84 -3.09 -10.68
N LEU A 113 0.76 -2.31 -10.70
CA LEU A 113 0.79 -0.86 -10.48
C LEU A 113 1.35 -0.51 -9.10
N ARG A 114 0.94 -1.23 -8.05
CA ARG A 114 1.53 -1.06 -6.71
C ARG A 114 3.02 -1.35 -6.71
N LEU A 115 3.44 -2.48 -7.29
CA LEU A 115 4.85 -2.84 -7.37
C LEU A 115 5.67 -1.78 -8.13
N GLN A 116 5.16 -1.32 -9.27
CA GLN A 116 5.78 -0.26 -10.06
C GLN A 116 5.91 1.02 -9.22
N PHE A 117 4.83 1.47 -8.58
CA PHE A 117 4.85 2.71 -7.80
C PHE A 117 5.82 2.66 -6.62
N TYR A 118 5.75 1.62 -5.79
CA TYR A 118 6.62 1.51 -4.61
C TYR A 118 8.08 1.21 -4.99
N SER A 119 8.35 0.63 -6.17
CA SER A 119 9.72 0.47 -6.68
C SER A 119 10.41 1.81 -7.00
N LEU A 120 9.62 2.88 -7.22
CA LEU A 120 10.13 4.24 -7.42
C LEU A 120 10.53 4.92 -6.09
N ASP A 121 10.29 4.27 -4.95
CA ASP A 121 10.56 4.80 -3.60
C ASP A 121 9.94 6.20 -3.40
N PRO A 122 8.60 6.30 -3.48
CA PRO A 122 7.93 7.58 -3.65
C PRO A 122 7.99 8.45 -2.39
N ASP A 123 8.10 7.84 -1.19
CA ASP A 123 8.37 8.55 0.05
C ASP A 123 9.73 9.26 0.03
N ARG A 124 10.77 8.58 -0.47
CA ARG A 124 12.10 9.17 -0.64
C ARG A 124 12.07 10.29 -1.67
N VAL A 125 11.38 10.10 -2.78
CA VAL A 125 11.19 11.14 -3.81
C VAL A 125 10.56 12.39 -3.19
N LEU A 126 9.46 12.21 -2.44
CA LEU A 126 8.75 13.29 -1.77
C LEU A 126 9.65 13.99 -0.73
N ALA A 127 10.38 13.23 0.08
CA ALA A 127 11.32 13.76 1.07
C ALA A 127 12.47 14.56 0.41
N GLN A 128 13.00 14.08 -0.72
CA GLN A 128 14.03 14.77 -1.49
C GLN A 128 13.51 16.09 -2.05
N LEU A 129 12.29 16.12 -2.60
CA LEU A 129 11.67 17.35 -3.12
C LEU A 129 11.41 18.37 -2.00
N ARG A 130 10.96 17.92 -0.81
CA ARG A 130 10.70 18.79 0.34
C ARG A 130 11.97 19.41 0.92
N SER A 131 13.07 18.65 0.96
CA SER A 131 14.31 19.05 1.67
C SER A 131 15.41 19.61 0.75
N SER A 132 15.26 19.49 -0.57
CA SER A 132 16.32 19.90 -1.50
C SER A 132 16.58 21.41 -1.46
N ARG A 133 17.85 21.76 -1.25
CA ARG A 133 18.34 23.15 -1.37
C ARG A 133 18.43 23.62 -2.83
N ARG A 134 18.42 22.70 -3.80
CA ARG A 134 18.46 22.98 -5.23
C ARG A 134 17.33 22.24 -5.94
N PRO A 135 16.07 22.57 -5.62
CA PRO A 135 14.93 21.76 -6.01
C PRO A 135 14.72 21.74 -7.54
N ARG A 136 15.01 22.84 -8.24
CA ARG A 136 14.98 22.89 -9.71
C ARG A 136 15.93 21.91 -10.39
N GLN A 137 17.17 21.78 -9.89
CA GLN A 137 18.16 20.84 -10.45
C GLN A 137 17.80 19.39 -10.17
N LEU A 138 17.21 19.14 -9.00
CA LEU A 138 16.67 17.83 -8.66
C LEU A 138 15.55 17.46 -9.64
N VAL A 139 14.56 18.34 -9.81
CA VAL A 139 13.44 18.12 -10.74
C VAL A 139 13.94 17.91 -12.17
N ALA A 140 14.91 18.70 -12.65
CA ALA A 140 15.47 18.53 -14.00
C ALA A 140 16.05 17.13 -14.24
N ARG A 141 16.66 16.51 -13.22
CA ARG A 141 17.14 15.12 -13.32
C ARG A 141 15.99 14.12 -13.30
N MET A 142 14.99 14.37 -12.46
CA MET A 142 13.84 13.47 -12.30
C MET A 142 12.88 13.53 -13.49
N ALA A 143 12.82 14.65 -14.20
CA ALA A 143 11.94 14.89 -15.34
C ALA A 143 12.15 13.91 -16.50
N PHE A 144 13.35 13.33 -16.62
CA PHE A 144 13.70 12.34 -17.64
C PHE A 144 13.88 10.93 -17.09
N THR A 145 13.51 10.71 -15.82
CA THR A 145 13.69 9.41 -15.15
C THR A 145 12.45 9.03 -14.33
N THR A 146 12.32 9.56 -13.12
CA THR A 146 11.28 9.16 -12.16
C THR A 146 9.91 9.78 -12.44
N LEU A 147 9.85 11.07 -12.80
CA LEU A 147 8.57 11.77 -12.97
C LEU A 147 7.71 11.21 -14.10
N PRO A 148 8.25 10.83 -15.28
CA PRO A 148 7.46 10.16 -16.31
C PRO A 148 6.79 8.87 -15.82
N LEU A 149 7.51 8.05 -15.04
CA LEU A 149 6.99 6.81 -14.47
C LEU A 149 5.88 7.07 -13.44
N ILE A 150 6.01 8.14 -12.64
CA ILE A 150 4.94 8.59 -11.72
C ILE A 150 3.70 9.02 -12.51
N VAL A 151 3.86 9.73 -13.61
CA VAL A 151 2.72 10.15 -14.47
C VAL A 151 2.04 8.95 -15.13
N GLU A 152 2.81 7.98 -15.63
CA GLU A 152 2.25 6.75 -16.18
C GLU A 152 1.46 5.96 -15.13
N PHE A 153 2.01 5.83 -13.93
CA PHE A 153 1.29 5.24 -12.80
C PHE A 153 0.00 6.00 -12.50
N LEU A 154 0.06 7.34 -12.37
CA LEU A 154 -1.09 8.17 -12.01
C LEU A 154 -2.24 8.03 -13.01
N LYS A 155 -1.92 8.01 -14.32
CA LYS A 155 -2.92 7.84 -15.39
C LYS A 155 -3.66 6.51 -15.24
N LYS A 156 -2.91 5.42 -15.15
CA LYS A 156 -3.47 4.06 -15.03
C LYS A 156 -4.23 3.88 -13.72
N ALA A 157 -3.70 4.39 -12.61
CA ALA A 157 -4.31 4.30 -11.30
C ALA A 157 -5.67 5.01 -11.25
N LYS A 158 -5.75 6.23 -11.80
CA LYS A 158 -7.01 6.99 -11.85
C LYS A 158 -8.04 6.39 -12.79
N GLU A 159 -7.59 5.80 -13.89
CA GLU A 159 -8.47 5.21 -14.90
C GLU A 159 -9.06 3.87 -14.45
N LEU A 160 -8.22 3.01 -13.84
CA LEU A 160 -8.56 1.62 -13.61
C LEU A 160 -8.91 1.32 -12.14
N TYR A 161 -8.27 2.00 -11.18
CA TYR A 161 -8.37 1.67 -9.74
C TYR A 161 -8.40 2.93 -8.83
N PRO A 162 -9.31 3.89 -9.07
CA PRO A 162 -9.31 5.17 -8.36
C PRO A 162 -9.55 5.04 -6.85
N GLU A 163 -10.33 4.04 -6.41
CA GLU A 163 -10.60 3.82 -4.98
C GLU A 163 -9.50 3.00 -4.29
N GLU A 164 -9.03 1.94 -4.96
CA GLU A 164 -8.06 0.99 -4.41
C GLU A 164 -6.63 1.54 -4.33
N LEU A 165 -6.33 2.56 -5.13
CA LEU A 165 -5.04 3.26 -5.19
C LEU A 165 -5.13 4.71 -4.70
N ALA A 166 -6.19 5.11 -4.01
CA ALA A 166 -6.41 6.50 -3.59
C ALA A 166 -5.20 7.10 -2.84
N LYS A 167 -4.56 6.33 -1.95
CA LYS A 167 -3.37 6.78 -1.19
C LYS A 167 -2.16 7.00 -2.08
N GLU A 168 -1.91 6.07 -3.00
CA GLU A 168 -0.81 6.14 -3.95
C GLU A 168 -1.02 7.29 -4.95
N ILE A 169 -2.27 7.52 -5.38
CA ILE A 169 -2.66 8.66 -6.22
C ILE A 169 -2.36 9.96 -5.49
N ASP A 170 -2.84 10.14 -4.25
CA ASP A 170 -2.60 11.35 -3.45
C ASP A 170 -1.10 11.64 -3.30
N LEU A 171 -0.30 10.60 -3.11
CA LEU A 171 1.14 10.74 -2.93
C LEU A 171 1.85 11.10 -4.24
N ALA A 172 1.46 10.48 -5.35
CA ALA A 172 1.95 10.81 -6.68
C ALA A 172 1.61 12.27 -7.08
N GLU A 173 0.38 12.73 -6.79
CA GLU A 173 -0.03 14.12 -7.01
C GLU A 173 0.81 15.10 -6.19
N GLN A 174 1.02 14.82 -4.91
CA GLN A 174 1.89 15.64 -4.06
C GLN A 174 3.32 15.74 -4.60
N ILE A 175 3.85 14.67 -5.19
CA ILE A 175 5.18 14.68 -5.83
C ILE A 175 5.19 15.64 -7.02
N LEU A 176 4.19 15.55 -7.90
CA LEU A 176 4.08 16.40 -9.08
C LEU A 176 3.90 17.87 -8.70
N GLU A 177 3.02 18.18 -7.75
CA GLU A 177 2.78 19.54 -7.26
C GLU A 177 4.07 20.17 -6.68
N LEU A 178 4.85 19.40 -5.92
CA LEU A 178 6.14 19.87 -5.40
C LEU A 178 7.18 20.08 -6.51
N ALA A 179 7.18 19.22 -7.53
CA ALA A 179 8.06 19.36 -8.69
C ALA A 179 7.72 20.62 -9.49
N GLU A 180 6.44 20.90 -9.75
CA GLU A 180 5.98 22.13 -10.40
C GLU A 180 6.36 23.37 -9.59
N ARG A 181 6.08 23.36 -8.28
CA ARG A 181 6.44 24.46 -7.37
C ARG A 181 7.95 24.70 -7.33
N ALA A 182 8.76 23.66 -7.47
CA ALA A 182 10.21 23.75 -7.52
C ALA A 182 10.72 24.44 -8.80
N LEU A 183 10.04 24.26 -9.93
CA LEU A 183 10.33 24.96 -11.19
C LEU A 183 9.85 26.42 -11.13
N ALA A 184 8.64 26.66 -10.62
CA ALA A 184 8.06 28.00 -10.51
C ALA A 184 8.86 28.94 -9.61
N ARG A 185 9.39 28.43 -8.48
CA ARG A 185 10.23 29.22 -7.56
C ARG A 185 11.55 29.70 -8.17
N GLY A 186 12.00 29.10 -9.27
CA GLY A 186 13.22 29.49 -9.97
C GLY A 186 13.01 30.44 -11.16
N ALA A 187 11.78 30.90 -11.41
CA ALA A 187 11.46 31.77 -12.54
C ALA A 187 11.24 33.22 -12.04
N PRO A 188 12.13 34.17 -12.37
CA PRO A 188 11.77 35.57 -12.29
C PRO A 188 10.75 35.83 -13.41
N ASN A 189 9.47 36.02 -13.05
CA ASN A 189 8.32 36.31 -13.94
C ASN A 189 7.73 35.16 -14.77
N SER A 190 7.20 34.11 -14.13
CA SER A 190 6.37 33.08 -14.78
C SER A 190 4.86 33.30 -14.65
N LYS A 191 4.36 34.50 -15.00
CA LYS A 191 2.93 34.67 -15.36
C LYS A 191 2.66 34.33 -16.83
N ALA A 192 3.70 34.12 -17.64
CA ALA A 192 3.59 33.99 -19.10
C ALA A 192 3.39 32.55 -19.63
N TYR A 193 3.60 31.52 -18.82
CA TYR A 193 3.55 30.12 -19.31
C TYR A 193 2.29 29.34 -18.95
N LEU A 194 1.46 29.83 -18.02
CA LEU A 194 0.22 29.15 -17.63
C LEU A 194 -1.02 29.62 -18.40
N ILE A 195 -0.91 30.64 -19.27
CA ILE A 195 -2.07 31.23 -19.96
C ILE A 195 -2.25 30.66 -21.39
N ARG A 196 -1.26 29.98 -21.97
CA ARG A 196 -1.34 29.60 -23.40
C ARG A 196 -2.10 28.31 -23.73
N GLU A 197 -2.48 27.48 -22.75
CA GLU A 197 -3.27 26.27 -23.04
C GLU A 197 -4.79 26.51 -23.04
N ALA A 198 -5.26 27.69 -22.63
CA ALA A 198 -6.69 28.02 -22.65
C ALA A 198 -7.19 28.72 -23.93
N GLU A 199 -6.30 29.19 -24.81
CA GLU A 199 -6.70 30.00 -26.00
C GLU A 199 -6.42 29.33 -27.37
N VAL A 200 -5.93 28.08 -27.42
CA VAL A 200 -5.55 27.45 -28.71
C VAL A 200 -6.63 26.50 -29.26
N GLN A 201 -7.82 26.44 -28.67
CA GLN A 201 -8.87 25.53 -29.13
C GLN A 201 -10.11 26.19 -29.77
N ASP A 202 -10.14 27.52 -29.93
CA ASP A 202 -11.29 28.20 -30.57
C ASP A 202 -11.02 28.78 -31.98
N ASP A 203 -9.77 28.80 -32.48
CA ASP A 203 -9.46 29.49 -33.76
C ASP A 203 -9.12 28.56 -34.96
N ALA A 204 -9.33 27.25 -34.85
CA ALA A 204 -8.91 26.30 -35.90
C ALA A 204 -9.98 25.88 -36.94
N PHE A 205 -11.13 26.57 -37.02
CA PHE A 205 -12.09 26.38 -38.13
C PHE A 205 -12.75 27.68 -38.58
N ALA A 206 -11.94 28.66 -39.00
CA ALA A 206 -12.42 29.77 -39.82
C ALA A 206 -11.38 30.13 -40.89
N GLY A 207 -11.77 29.94 -42.16
CA GLY A 207 -11.22 30.69 -43.29
C GLY A 207 -10.04 30.05 -44.02
N GLY A 208 -10.33 29.50 -45.19
CA GLY A 208 -9.34 29.10 -46.19
C GLY A 208 -9.98 28.98 -47.56
N ASP A 209 -10.51 30.10 -48.05
CA ASP A 209 -10.95 30.29 -49.44
C ASP A 209 -9.80 30.18 -50.46
N GLY A 210 -10.15 29.78 -51.68
CA GLY A 210 -9.39 30.00 -52.93
C GLY A 210 -8.41 28.89 -53.29
N GLU A 211 -8.26 28.44 -54.53
CA GLU A 211 -8.42 29.15 -55.81
C GLU A 211 -8.12 28.12 -56.97
N PRO A 212 -8.00 28.49 -58.26
CA PRO A 212 -9.04 28.57 -59.28
C PRO A 212 -8.83 27.60 -60.47
N LEU A 213 -9.81 27.62 -61.41
CA LEU A 213 -9.81 27.30 -62.86
C LEU A 213 -11.02 26.44 -63.27
#